data_AF-A0A401FJX7-F1
#
_entry.id   AF-A0A401FJX7-F1
#
_cell.length_a   1.000
_cell.length_b   1.000
_cell.length_c   1.000
_cell.angle_alpha   90.00
_cell.angle_beta   90.00
_cell.angle_gamma   90.00
#
_symmetry.space_group_name_H-M   'P 1'
#
loop_
_entity.id
_entity.type
_entity.pdbx_description
1 polymer ?
#
loop_
_entity_poly.entity_id
_entity_poly.type
_entity_poly.pdbx_seq_one_letter_code
_entity_poly.pdbx_strand_id
1 'polypeptide(L)'
;MIDPERPEVYQAVAEAKDAGIKSIMITGDHQDTAKAISSRLGIIDDLNDSRAVMSGAELEELSDDEFDQRVEDVSVYARVAPEHKVRIVKAWQKKGKVVAMTGDGVNDAPALKTADIGVGMGITGTEVSKEASDMVLADDNFATIVTAIKAGRKVFANIQKALQYLLSANLGEVLTLFIMTLMGWQILAPVQILWINLVTDTFPAIALGVEPAEPGIMKRKPRGRTSNFFSGGIMTNILYQGLFEGLITLGVYAFAITNPVHSTDALIHADALTMAYATLGLIQLFHAFNSKTIHQSIFKVGIFKNKFFNWAMLASTILLVATIAIPGFNQMFHVTPLASSQWMVVLFGGILIVIITEVVKWIQRHVLNEE
;
A
#
# COMPACT_ATOMS: atom_id res chain seq x y z
N MET A 1 -24.95 37.56 -12.98
CA MET A 1 -23.62 37.58 -12.34
C MET A 1 -23.13 36.14 -12.34
N ILE A 2 -21.91 35.86 -12.81
CA ILE A 2 -21.34 34.50 -12.89
C ILE A 2 -20.38 34.35 -11.70
N ASP A 3 -20.50 33.28 -10.95
CA ASP A 3 -19.52 32.93 -9.90
C ASP A 3 -18.25 32.39 -10.60
N PRO A 4 -17.09 33.04 -10.48
CA PRO A 4 -15.90 32.64 -11.22
C PRO A 4 -15.35 31.30 -10.70
N GLU A 5 -14.99 30.42 -11.64
CA GLU A 5 -14.31 29.18 -11.32
C GLU A 5 -12.94 29.41 -10.66
N ARG A 6 -12.62 28.62 -9.63
CA ARG A 6 -11.29 28.64 -9.02
C ARG A 6 -10.29 27.96 -9.98
N PRO A 7 -9.17 28.60 -10.36
CA PRO A 7 -8.20 28.04 -11.31
C PRO A 7 -7.68 26.65 -10.92
N GLU A 8 -7.57 26.40 -9.62
CA GLU A 8 -7.07 25.15 -9.04
C GLU A 8 -7.99 23.95 -9.31
N VAL A 9 -9.29 24.20 -9.52
CA VAL A 9 -10.29 23.15 -9.76
C VAL A 9 -10.07 22.51 -11.14
N TYR A 10 -9.72 23.30 -12.15
CA TYR A 10 -9.41 22.77 -13.48
C TYR A 10 -8.25 21.77 -13.43
N GLN A 11 -7.15 22.15 -12.75
CA GLN A 11 -5.99 21.28 -12.61
C GLN A 11 -6.32 20.02 -11.79
N ALA A 12 -7.11 20.16 -10.73
CA ALA A 12 -7.55 19.04 -9.91
C ALA A 12 -8.43 18.05 -10.69
N VAL A 13 -9.37 18.54 -11.52
CA VAL A 13 -10.20 17.68 -12.39
C VAL A 13 -9.32 16.96 -13.42
N ALA A 14 -8.34 17.64 -14.01
CA ALA A 14 -7.39 17.02 -14.93
C ALA A 14 -6.56 15.92 -14.25
N GLU A 15 -6.00 16.17 -13.06
CA GLU A 15 -5.24 15.16 -12.30
C GLU A 15 -6.13 13.97 -11.87
N ALA A 16 -7.39 14.23 -11.49
CA ALA A 16 -8.36 13.18 -11.18
C ALA A 16 -8.65 12.31 -12.41
N LYS A 17 -8.84 12.94 -13.58
CA LYS A 17 -9.09 12.26 -14.86
C LYS A 17 -7.90 11.39 -15.28
N ASP A 18 -6.68 11.92 -15.21
CA ASP A 18 -5.44 11.16 -15.45
C ASP A 18 -5.29 9.97 -14.50
N ALA A 19 -5.80 10.09 -13.27
CA ALA A 19 -5.84 9.03 -12.28
C ALA A 19 -6.99 8.02 -12.48
N GLY A 20 -7.78 8.16 -13.56
CA GLY A 20 -8.92 7.31 -13.88
C GLY A 20 -10.13 7.52 -12.97
N ILE A 21 -10.28 8.72 -12.40
CA ILE A 21 -11.38 9.10 -11.51
C ILE A 21 -12.35 9.97 -12.29
N LYS A 22 -13.62 9.60 -12.30
CA LYS A 22 -14.68 10.37 -12.95
C LYS A 22 -15.18 11.46 -12.00
N SER A 23 -14.98 12.73 -12.38
CA SER A 23 -15.59 13.87 -11.69
C SER A 23 -17.01 14.07 -12.21
N ILE A 24 -17.96 14.32 -11.30
CA ILE A 24 -19.36 14.55 -11.61
C ILE A 24 -19.79 15.85 -10.95
N MET A 25 -20.40 16.75 -11.72
CA MET A 25 -20.94 18.00 -11.20
C MET A 25 -22.40 17.80 -10.80
N ILE A 26 -22.75 18.25 -9.60
CA ILE A 26 -24.13 18.24 -9.08
C ILE A 26 -24.42 19.66 -8.59
N THR A 27 -25.34 20.37 -9.25
CA THR A 27 -25.62 21.79 -8.95
C THR A 27 -27.12 22.11 -8.95
N GLY A 28 -27.49 23.16 -8.21
CA GLY A 28 -28.81 23.79 -8.26
C GLY A 28 -28.99 24.75 -9.44
N ASP A 29 -27.92 25.07 -10.17
CA ASP A 29 -27.94 26.00 -11.30
C ASP A 29 -28.73 25.48 -12.50
N HIS A 30 -29.00 26.39 -13.44
CA HIS A 30 -29.59 26.04 -14.73
C HIS A 30 -28.66 25.13 -15.56
N GLN A 31 -29.25 24.25 -16.37
CA GLN A 31 -28.51 23.29 -17.21
C GLN A 31 -27.46 23.96 -18.10
N ASP A 32 -27.80 25.07 -18.77
CA ASP A 32 -26.87 25.77 -19.67
C ASP A 32 -25.65 26.33 -18.93
N THR A 33 -25.86 26.89 -17.73
CA THR A 33 -24.78 27.40 -16.88
C THR A 33 -23.89 26.26 -16.40
N ALA A 34 -24.50 25.18 -15.90
CA ALA A 34 -23.77 23.99 -15.44
C ALA A 34 -22.95 23.36 -16.58
N LYS A 35 -23.52 23.29 -17.79
CA LYS A 35 -22.85 22.79 -18.99
C LYS A 35 -21.66 23.66 -19.41
N ALA A 36 -21.82 24.98 -19.37
CA ALA A 36 -20.74 25.90 -19.69
C ALA A 36 -19.58 25.80 -18.68
N ILE A 37 -19.87 25.76 -17.37
CA ILE A 37 -18.85 25.66 -16.32
C ILE A 37 -18.14 24.31 -16.36
N SER A 38 -18.90 23.20 -16.46
CA SER A 38 -18.33 21.85 -16.52
C SER A 38 -17.41 21.62 -17.71
N SER A 39 -17.73 22.21 -18.87
CA SER A 39 -16.84 22.18 -20.04
C SER A 39 -15.55 22.96 -19.80
N ARG A 40 -15.61 24.16 -19.21
CA ARG A 40 -14.41 24.94 -18.85
C ARG A 40 -13.53 24.20 -17.84
N LEU A 41 -14.13 23.48 -16.90
CA LEU A 41 -13.43 22.67 -15.91
C LEU A 41 -12.89 21.34 -16.45
N GLY A 42 -13.22 20.96 -17.70
CA GLY A 42 -12.79 19.69 -18.30
C GLY A 42 -13.54 18.45 -17.78
N ILE A 43 -14.72 18.63 -17.19
CA ILE A 43 -15.60 17.54 -16.75
C ILE A 43 -16.34 16.91 -17.95
N ILE A 44 -16.74 17.76 -18.91
CA ILE A 44 -17.33 17.33 -20.19
C ILE A 44 -16.32 17.62 -21.31
N ASP A 45 -16.03 16.62 -22.14
CA ASP A 45 -15.14 16.76 -23.30
C ASP A 45 -15.85 17.32 -24.54
N ASP A 46 -17.09 16.88 -24.81
CA ASP A 46 -17.88 17.32 -25.96
C ASP A 46 -19.14 18.06 -25.53
N LEU A 47 -19.20 19.35 -25.84
CA LEU A 47 -20.37 20.20 -25.59
C LEU A 47 -21.60 19.78 -26.41
N ASN A 48 -21.44 18.99 -27.47
CA ASN A 48 -22.55 18.50 -28.27
C ASN A 48 -23.14 17.19 -27.73
N ASP A 49 -22.51 16.56 -26.73
CA ASP A 49 -23.07 15.37 -26.11
C ASP A 49 -24.25 15.74 -25.19
N SER A 50 -25.45 15.63 -25.75
CA SER A 50 -26.71 15.85 -25.02
C SER A 50 -26.94 14.82 -23.92
N ARG A 51 -26.21 13.68 -23.90
CA ARG A 51 -26.34 12.66 -22.85
C ARG A 51 -25.52 12.97 -21.60
N ALA A 52 -24.55 13.89 -21.69
CA ALA A 52 -23.65 14.22 -20.59
C ALA A 52 -24.30 15.08 -19.50
N VAL A 53 -25.43 15.75 -19.79
CA VAL A 53 -26.15 16.66 -18.89
C VAL A 53 -27.56 16.15 -18.65
N MET A 54 -28.01 16.16 -17.40
CA MET A 54 -29.37 15.75 -17.00
C MET A 54 -29.92 16.73 -15.95
N SER A 55 -31.19 17.11 -16.05
CA SER A 55 -31.89 17.88 -15.01
C SER A 55 -32.45 16.96 -13.92
N GLY A 56 -32.75 17.55 -12.75
CA GLY A 56 -33.53 16.88 -11.73
C GLY A 56 -34.91 16.40 -12.22
N ALA A 57 -35.59 17.15 -13.09
CA ALA A 57 -36.89 16.75 -13.63
C ALA A 57 -36.79 15.53 -14.55
N GLU A 58 -35.80 15.52 -15.48
CA GLU A 58 -35.54 14.35 -16.33
C GLU A 58 -35.11 13.13 -15.51
N LEU A 59 -34.38 13.35 -14.41
CA LEU A 59 -34.01 12.27 -13.51
C LEU A 59 -35.26 11.66 -12.85
N GLU A 60 -36.20 12.48 -12.39
CA GLU A 60 -37.42 12.04 -11.71
C GLU A 60 -38.37 11.23 -12.61
N GLU A 61 -38.37 11.51 -13.92
CA GLU A 61 -39.15 10.75 -14.90
C GLU A 61 -38.59 9.35 -15.18
N LEU A 62 -37.27 9.14 -15.00
CA LEU A 62 -36.64 7.85 -15.23
C LEU A 62 -36.91 6.88 -14.08
N SER A 63 -37.20 5.63 -14.40
CA SER A 63 -37.17 4.54 -13.41
C SER A 63 -35.73 4.26 -12.95
N ASP A 64 -35.56 3.59 -11.80
CA ASP A 64 -34.23 3.26 -11.27
C ASP A 64 -33.42 2.38 -12.22
N ASP A 65 -34.06 1.42 -12.89
CA ASP A 65 -33.37 0.54 -13.84
C ASP A 65 -32.95 1.27 -15.13
N GLU A 66 -33.74 2.25 -15.60
CA GLU A 66 -33.36 3.10 -16.73
C GLU A 66 -32.24 4.06 -16.35
N PHE A 67 -32.32 4.66 -15.16
CA PHE A 67 -31.28 5.56 -14.67
C PHE A 67 -29.96 4.82 -14.46
N ASP A 68 -29.99 3.60 -13.93
CA ASP A 68 -28.81 2.76 -13.78
C ASP A 68 -28.13 2.46 -15.12
N GLN A 69 -28.85 2.38 -16.24
CA GLN A 69 -28.24 2.20 -17.56
C GLN A 69 -27.59 3.49 -18.07
N ARG A 70 -28.11 4.66 -17.70
CA ARG A 70 -27.63 5.96 -18.15
C ARG A 70 -26.60 6.62 -17.24
N VAL A 71 -26.47 6.18 -15.99
CA VAL A 71 -25.63 6.83 -14.97
C VAL A 71 -24.18 7.02 -15.41
N GLU A 72 -23.63 6.08 -16.20
CA GLU A 72 -22.25 6.15 -16.68
C GLU A 72 -22.04 7.18 -17.81
N ASP A 73 -23.09 7.57 -18.53
CA ASP A 73 -23.04 8.59 -19.60
C ASP A 73 -23.13 10.02 -19.03
N VAL A 74 -23.84 10.20 -17.90
CA VAL A 74 -24.08 11.52 -17.31
C VAL A 74 -22.87 11.98 -16.49
N SER A 75 -22.49 13.24 -16.65
CA SER A 75 -21.38 13.87 -15.88
C SER A 75 -21.81 15.16 -15.18
N VAL A 76 -22.98 15.72 -15.53
CA VAL A 76 -23.53 16.93 -14.93
C VAL A 76 -25.01 16.75 -14.62
N TYR A 77 -25.37 16.98 -13.36
CA TYR A 77 -26.74 17.01 -12.89
C TYR A 77 -27.10 18.44 -12.45
N ALA A 78 -28.11 19.04 -13.08
CA ALA A 78 -28.54 20.42 -12.84
C ALA A 78 -29.94 20.49 -12.22
N ARG A 79 -30.23 21.55 -11.44
CA ARG A 79 -31.48 21.71 -10.68
C ARG A 79 -31.85 20.43 -9.89
N VAL A 80 -30.89 19.86 -9.18
CA VAL A 80 -31.10 18.65 -8.39
C VAL A 80 -31.72 18.93 -7.01
N ALA A 81 -32.66 18.07 -6.61
CA ALA A 81 -33.20 18.02 -5.25
C ALA A 81 -32.30 17.16 -4.34
N PRO A 82 -32.43 17.27 -3.00
CA PRO A 82 -31.66 16.45 -2.04
C PRO A 82 -31.77 14.94 -2.30
N GLU A 83 -32.96 14.46 -2.64
CA GLU A 83 -33.27 13.05 -2.89
C GLU A 83 -32.54 12.53 -4.14
N HIS A 84 -32.36 13.40 -5.14
CA HIS A 84 -31.62 13.09 -6.36
C HIS A 84 -30.15 12.80 -6.07
N LYS A 85 -29.54 13.53 -5.13
CA LYS A 85 -28.13 13.32 -4.75
C LYS A 85 -27.93 11.92 -4.19
N VAL A 86 -28.82 11.48 -3.30
CA VAL A 86 -28.81 10.12 -2.74
C VAL A 86 -28.98 9.07 -3.84
N ARG A 87 -29.90 9.30 -4.78
CA ARG A 87 -30.17 8.40 -5.90
C ARG A 87 -28.96 8.24 -6.83
N ILE A 88 -28.28 9.33 -7.16
CA ILE A 88 -27.05 9.34 -7.97
C ILE A 88 -25.96 8.50 -7.28
N VAL A 89 -25.75 8.72 -5.98
CA VAL A 89 -24.75 7.96 -5.20
C VAL A 89 -25.05 6.45 -5.25
N LYS A 90 -26.31 6.05 -5.01
CA LYS A 90 -26.72 4.64 -5.03
C LYS A 90 -26.54 3.99 -6.40
N ALA A 91 -26.86 4.70 -7.48
CA ALA A 91 -26.69 4.19 -8.84
C ALA A 91 -25.21 3.88 -9.14
N TRP A 92 -24.29 4.78 -8.77
CA TRP A 92 -22.85 4.55 -8.92
C TRP A 92 -22.32 3.43 -8.01
N GLN A 93 -22.84 3.29 -6.79
CA GLN A 93 -22.51 2.18 -5.90
C GLN A 93 -23.00 0.83 -6.47
N LYS A 94 -24.18 0.77 -7.10
CA LYS A 94 -24.70 -0.43 -7.78
C LYS A 94 -23.83 -0.86 -8.96
N LYS A 95 -23.12 0.08 -9.60
CA LYS A 95 -22.06 -0.19 -10.61
C LYS A 95 -20.73 -0.64 -10.00
N GLY A 96 -20.68 -0.87 -8.68
CA GLY A 96 -19.48 -1.33 -7.98
C GLY A 96 -18.38 -0.27 -7.88
N LYS A 97 -18.70 1.02 -8.09
CA LYS A 97 -17.74 2.11 -7.89
C LYS A 97 -17.63 2.48 -6.40
N VAL A 98 -16.57 3.20 -6.06
CA VAL A 98 -16.41 3.87 -4.77
C VAL A 98 -16.76 5.34 -5.00
N VAL A 99 -17.74 5.86 -4.27
CA VAL A 99 -18.30 7.19 -4.50
C VAL A 99 -17.89 8.13 -3.37
N ALA A 100 -17.24 9.23 -3.73
CA ALA A 100 -17.03 10.37 -2.83
C ALA A 100 -18.06 11.45 -3.17
N MET A 101 -18.80 11.93 -2.18
CA MET A 101 -19.80 12.99 -2.33
C MET A 101 -19.34 14.23 -1.56
N THR A 102 -19.47 15.41 -2.17
CA THR A 102 -19.16 16.69 -1.52
C THR A 102 -20.44 17.46 -1.20
N GLY A 103 -20.49 18.15 -0.07
CA GLY A 103 -21.64 18.96 0.31
C GLY A 103 -21.34 19.93 1.45
N ASP A 104 -22.17 20.95 1.57
CA ASP A 104 -22.04 22.03 2.56
C ASP A 104 -23.36 22.30 3.30
N GLY A 105 -24.50 21.96 2.70
CA GLY A 105 -25.82 22.16 3.27
C GLY A 105 -26.33 20.99 4.12
N VAL A 106 -27.32 21.27 4.96
CA VAL A 106 -28.13 20.25 5.66
C VAL A 106 -28.78 19.28 4.67
N ASN A 107 -29.14 19.81 3.49
CA ASN A 107 -29.71 19.07 2.38
C ASN A 107 -28.77 18.00 1.80
N ASP A 108 -27.45 18.15 2.01
CA ASP A 108 -26.46 17.20 1.51
C ASP A 108 -26.17 16.07 2.49
N ALA A 109 -26.55 16.23 3.76
CA ALA A 109 -26.27 15.26 4.81
C ALA A 109 -26.72 13.83 4.48
N PRO A 110 -27.93 13.58 3.90
CA PRO A 110 -28.31 12.24 3.49
C PRO A 110 -27.40 11.65 2.40
N ALA A 111 -26.97 12.44 1.43
CA ALA A 111 -26.11 12.00 0.34
C ALA A 111 -24.66 11.78 0.80
N LEU A 112 -24.15 12.67 1.65
CA LEU A 112 -22.85 12.53 2.32
C LEU A 112 -22.78 11.22 3.11
N LYS A 113 -23.82 10.92 3.89
CA LYS A 113 -23.89 9.70 4.68
C LYS A 113 -24.06 8.42 3.85
N THR A 114 -24.68 8.53 2.68
CA THR A 114 -24.89 7.40 1.76
C THR A 114 -23.63 7.07 0.97
N ALA A 115 -22.79 8.06 0.69
CA ALA A 115 -21.55 7.88 -0.06
C ALA A 115 -20.57 6.96 0.68
N ASP A 116 -19.63 6.37 -0.07
CA ASP A 116 -18.54 5.61 0.58
C ASP A 116 -17.58 6.54 1.33
N ILE A 117 -17.49 7.80 0.89
CA ILE A 117 -16.76 8.88 1.55
C ILE A 117 -17.57 10.18 1.43
N GLY A 118 -18.15 10.65 2.53
CA GLY A 118 -18.75 11.99 2.62
C GLY A 118 -17.69 13.06 2.86
N VAL A 119 -17.69 14.13 2.07
CA VAL A 119 -16.74 15.25 2.15
C VAL A 119 -17.47 16.56 2.43
N GLY A 120 -17.31 17.08 3.64
CA GLY A 120 -17.93 18.33 4.09
C GLY A 120 -17.05 19.55 3.87
N MET A 121 -17.65 20.71 3.66
CA MET A 121 -16.95 22.00 3.67
C MET A 121 -16.69 22.47 5.12
N GLY A 122 -15.49 22.94 5.40
CA GLY A 122 -15.07 23.40 6.72
C GLY A 122 -15.51 24.83 7.02
N ILE A 123 -15.49 25.72 6.02
CA ILE A 123 -15.79 27.15 6.20
C ILE A 123 -17.26 27.43 5.89
N THR A 124 -17.73 27.08 4.68
CA THR A 124 -19.12 27.32 4.26
C THR A 124 -20.09 26.24 4.73
N GLY A 125 -19.58 25.08 5.14
CA GLY A 125 -20.40 23.94 5.54
C GLY A 125 -21.12 24.14 6.87
N THR A 126 -22.38 23.71 6.91
CA THR A 126 -23.18 23.61 8.12
C THR A 126 -22.65 22.52 9.05
N GLU A 127 -22.86 22.64 10.36
CA GLU A 127 -22.44 21.61 11.33
C GLU A 127 -23.04 20.23 11.02
N VAL A 128 -24.30 20.21 10.55
CA VAL A 128 -24.96 18.95 10.13
C VAL A 128 -24.22 18.29 8.95
N SER A 129 -23.74 19.07 7.98
CA SER A 129 -22.96 18.52 6.85
C SER A 129 -21.60 17.98 7.31
N LYS A 130 -20.94 18.64 8.27
CA LYS A 130 -19.65 18.20 8.82
C LYS A 130 -19.79 16.92 9.63
N GLU A 131 -20.82 16.82 10.47
CA GLU A 131 -21.13 15.61 11.25
C GLU A 131 -21.54 14.42 10.38
N ALA A 132 -22.19 14.69 9.24
CA ALA A 132 -22.56 13.66 8.28
C ALA A 132 -21.39 13.15 7.42
N SER A 133 -20.26 13.87 7.40
CA SER A 133 -19.10 13.60 6.53
C SER A 133 -18.04 12.75 7.22
N ASP A 134 -17.30 11.95 6.43
CA ASP A 134 -16.14 11.19 6.90
C ASP A 134 -14.84 12.04 6.85
N MET A 135 -14.83 13.09 6.03
CA MET A 135 -13.73 14.03 5.86
C MET A 135 -14.27 15.46 5.76
N VAL A 136 -13.57 16.42 6.37
CA VAL A 136 -13.92 17.85 6.28
C VAL A 136 -12.76 18.62 5.66
N LEU A 137 -13.05 19.43 4.64
CA LEU A 137 -12.08 20.29 3.97
C LEU A 137 -11.93 21.60 4.75
N ALA A 138 -10.82 21.75 5.48
CA ALA A 138 -10.60 22.97 6.27
C ALA A 138 -10.49 24.26 5.45
N ASP A 139 -10.26 24.15 4.13
CA ASP A 139 -10.01 25.24 3.19
C ASP A 139 -11.10 25.39 2.10
N ASP A 140 -12.13 24.53 2.13
CA ASP A 140 -13.19 24.41 1.11
C ASP A 140 -12.66 24.23 -0.33
N ASN A 141 -11.45 23.69 -0.50
CA ASN A 141 -10.81 23.56 -1.81
C ASN A 141 -10.96 22.14 -2.39
N PHE A 142 -11.57 22.04 -3.57
CA PHE A 142 -11.69 20.77 -4.30
C PHE A 142 -10.33 20.11 -4.58
N ALA A 143 -9.27 20.89 -4.80
CA ALA A 143 -7.91 20.36 -5.02
C ALA A 143 -7.39 19.55 -3.82
N THR A 144 -7.87 19.85 -2.62
CA THR A 144 -7.52 19.12 -1.39
C THR A 144 -8.06 17.68 -1.42
N ILE A 145 -9.20 17.43 -2.09
CA ILE A 145 -9.74 16.07 -2.29
C ILE A 145 -8.77 15.23 -3.13
N VAL A 146 -8.25 15.78 -4.23
CA VAL A 146 -7.29 15.09 -5.10
C VAL A 146 -5.99 14.79 -4.36
N THR A 147 -5.54 15.74 -3.53
CA THR A 147 -4.39 15.55 -2.64
C THR A 147 -4.65 14.44 -1.62
N ALA A 148 -5.83 14.38 -1.03
CA ALA A 148 -6.24 13.33 -0.10
C ALA A 148 -6.28 11.95 -0.78
N ILE A 149 -6.78 11.87 -2.02
CA ILE A 149 -6.77 10.63 -2.81
C ILE A 149 -5.34 10.14 -3.06
N LYS A 150 -4.43 11.04 -3.43
CA LYS A 150 -3.01 10.72 -3.61
C LYS A 150 -2.38 10.20 -2.31
N ALA A 151 -2.69 10.83 -1.17
CA ALA A 151 -2.24 10.38 0.14
C ALA A 151 -2.82 9.00 0.50
N GLY A 152 -4.10 8.76 0.25
CA GLY A 152 -4.75 7.47 0.48
C GLY A 152 -4.14 6.35 -0.36
N ARG A 153 -3.86 6.60 -1.65
CA ARG A 153 -3.15 5.65 -2.52
C ARG A 153 -1.74 5.35 -1.99
N LYS A 154 -1.02 6.36 -1.50
CA LYS A 154 0.31 6.20 -0.88
C LYS A 154 0.24 5.31 0.36
N VAL A 155 -0.68 5.60 1.29
CA VAL A 155 -0.87 4.82 2.51
C VAL A 155 -1.18 3.36 2.18
N PHE A 156 -2.11 3.12 1.25
CA PHE A 156 -2.46 1.76 0.83
C PHE A 156 -1.26 1.00 0.27
N ALA A 157 -0.48 1.61 -0.64
CA ALA A 157 0.71 1.00 -1.20
C ALA A 157 1.77 0.69 -0.13
N ASN A 158 1.95 1.57 0.86
CA ASN A 158 2.88 1.36 1.96
C ASN A 158 2.43 0.22 2.90
N ILE A 159 1.13 0.11 3.17
CA ILE A 159 0.57 -1.04 3.91
C ILE A 159 0.85 -2.35 3.16
N GLN A 160 0.65 -2.39 1.84
CA GLN A 160 0.97 -3.59 1.05
C GLN A 160 2.45 -3.98 1.14
N LYS A 161 3.37 -3.01 1.13
CA LYS A 161 4.81 -3.25 1.28
C LYS A 161 5.16 -3.81 2.66
N ALA A 162 4.58 -3.23 3.71
CA ALA A 162 4.78 -3.69 5.09
C ALA A 162 4.20 -5.10 5.29
N LEU A 163 3.03 -5.39 4.72
CA LEU A 163 2.42 -6.72 4.75
C LEU A 163 3.24 -7.74 3.97
N GLN A 164 3.71 -7.40 2.76
CA GLN A 164 4.59 -8.27 1.99
C GLN A 164 5.84 -8.60 2.80
N TYR A 165 6.48 -7.59 3.39
CA TYR A 165 7.66 -7.76 4.23
C TYR A 165 7.42 -8.71 5.41
N LEU A 166 6.46 -8.36 6.28
CA LEU A 166 6.22 -9.10 7.51
C LEU A 166 5.70 -10.52 7.26
N LEU A 167 4.84 -10.71 6.26
CA LEU A 167 4.28 -12.04 5.98
C LEU A 167 5.27 -12.96 5.27
N SER A 168 6.16 -12.41 4.43
CA SER A 168 7.26 -13.20 3.83
C SER A 168 8.22 -13.69 4.92
N ALA A 169 8.63 -12.77 5.80
CA ALA A 169 9.49 -13.06 6.94
C ALA A 169 8.91 -14.17 7.82
N ASN A 170 7.67 -13.97 8.30
CA ASN A 170 6.98 -14.97 9.12
C ASN A 170 6.84 -16.33 8.42
N LEU A 171 6.56 -16.35 7.11
CA LEU A 171 6.48 -17.61 6.36
C LEU A 171 7.86 -18.30 6.32
N GLY A 172 8.94 -17.56 6.09
CA GLY A 172 10.31 -18.08 6.12
C GLY A 172 10.70 -18.64 7.48
N GLU A 173 10.32 -17.98 8.57
CA GLU A 173 10.53 -18.46 9.95
C GLU A 173 9.80 -19.78 10.20
N VAL A 174 8.50 -19.82 9.89
CA VAL A 174 7.66 -21.02 10.09
C VAL A 174 8.20 -22.19 9.28
N LEU A 175 8.54 -21.97 8.00
CA LEU A 175 9.12 -23.02 7.15
C LEU A 175 10.46 -23.51 7.68
N THR A 176 11.32 -22.61 8.15
CA THR A 176 12.60 -22.96 8.76
C THR A 176 12.39 -23.87 9.97
N LEU A 177 11.60 -23.43 10.95
CA LEU A 177 11.34 -24.20 12.17
C LEU A 177 10.68 -25.55 11.88
N PHE A 178 9.71 -25.56 10.97
CA PHE A 178 9.02 -26.78 10.56
C PHE A 178 9.98 -27.80 9.94
N ILE A 179 10.81 -27.37 8.99
CA ILE A 179 11.77 -28.26 8.32
C ILE A 179 12.88 -28.71 9.27
N MET A 180 13.41 -27.82 10.12
CA MET A 180 14.39 -28.20 11.16
C MET A 180 13.83 -29.32 12.05
N THR A 181 12.56 -29.19 12.46
CA THR A 181 11.88 -30.20 13.29
C THR A 181 11.77 -31.54 12.55
N LEU A 182 11.36 -31.54 11.27
CA LEU A 182 11.26 -32.75 10.45
C LEU A 182 12.61 -33.44 10.24
N MET A 183 13.68 -32.65 10.11
CA MET A 183 15.05 -33.16 9.94
C MET A 183 15.70 -33.61 11.25
N GLY A 184 15.02 -33.45 12.40
CA GLY A 184 15.58 -33.74 13.71
C GLY A 184 16.74 -32.82 14.11
N TRP A 185 16.81 -31.63 13.52
CA TRP A 185 17.81 -30.62 13.84
C TRP A 185 17.43 -29.86 15.12
N GLN A 186 18.43 -29.24 15.76
CA GLN A 186 18.14 -28.30 16.84
C GLN A 186 17.39 -27.09 16.26
N ILE A 187 16.37 -26.61 16.96
CA ILE A 187 15.53 -25.49 16.51
C ILE A 187 15.93 -24.18 17.18
N LEU A 188 15.60 -23.05 16.55
CA LEU A 188 15.82 -21.72 17.10
C LEU A 188 15.05 -21.54 18.41
N ALA A 189 15.66 -20.85 19.37
CA ALA A 189 15.04 -20.56 20.66
C ALA A 189 13.90 -19.54 20.49
N PRO A 190 12.81 -19.62 21.28
CA PRO A 190 11.72 -18.65 21.20
C PRO A 190 12.17 -17.19 21.37
N VAL A 191 13.18 -16.94 22.21
CA VAL A 191 13.75 -15.60 22.43
C VAL A 191 14.41 -15.03 21.17
N GLN A 192 15.00 -15.88 20.33
CA GLN A 192 15.61 -15.49 19.05
C GLN A 192 14.53 -15.03 18.06
N ILE A 193 13.47 -15.82 17.92
CA ILE A 193 12.32 -15.51 17.04
C ILE A 193 11.58 -14.25 17.52
N LEU A 194 11.38 -14.11 18.83
CA LEU A 194 10.76 -12.91 19.40
C LEU A 194 11.60 -11.65 19.15
N TRP A 195 12.92 -11.74 19.24
CA TRP A 195 13.80 -10.62 18.94
C TRP A 195 13.74 -10.19 17.48
N ILE A 196 13.71 -11.17 16.59
CA ILE A 196 13.59 -10.94 15.16
C ILE A 196 12.27 -10.20 14.87
N ASN A 197 11.14 -10.75 15.28
CA ASN A 197 9.82 -10.18 15.01
C ASN A 197 9.58 -8.82 15.71
N LEU A 198 10.00 -8.67 16.98
CA LEU A 198 9.67 -7.49 17.77
C LEU A 198 10.68 -6.35 17.63
N VAL A 199 11.97 -6.67 17.45
CA VAL A 199 13.03 -5.66 17.43
C VAL A 199 13.56 -5.48 16.02
N THR A 200 13.97 -6.57 15.39
CA THR A 200 14.65 -6.50 14.09
C THR A 200 13.69 -6.00 13.00
N ASP A 201 12.47 -6.56 12.95
CA ASP A 201 11.45 -6.29 11.92
C ASP A 201 10.59 -5.05 12.17
N THR A 202 10.38 -4.68 13.42
CA THR A 202 9.47 -3.57 13.76
C THR A 202 9.95 -2.24 13.18
N PHE A 203 11.25 -1.94 13.27
CA PHE A 203 11.77 -0.67 12.74
C PHE A 203 11.68 -0.58 11.20
N PRO A 204 12.13 -1.58 10.41
CA PRO A 204 11.92 -1.58 8.96
C PRO A 204 10.45 -1.54 8.56
N ALA A 205 9.56 -2.27 9.25
CA ALA A 205 8.13 -2.28 8.93
C ALA A 205 7.48 -0.89 9.10
N ILE A 206 7.77 -0.20 10.20
CA ILE A 206 7.32 1.18 10.42
C ILE A 206 7.90 2.10 9.35
N ALA A 207 9.17 1.93 9.01
CA ALA A 207 9.83 2.74 7.99
C ALA A 207 9.23 2.55 6.58
N LEU A 208 8.81 1.33 6.23
CA LEU A 208 8.07 1.03 5.01
C LEU A 208 6.68 1.69 5.01
N GLY A 209 6.03 1.78 6.18
CA GLY A 209 4.75 2.47 6.35
C GLY A 209 4.79 3.95 5.96
N VAL A 210 5.95 4.60 6.11
CA VAL A 210 6.15 6.04 5.80
C VAL A 210 6.94 6.30 4.51
N GLU A 211 7.17 5.27 3.70
CA GLU A 211 7.90 5.38 2.43
C GLU A 211 7.26 6.43 1.51
N PRO A 212 8.03 7.24 0.75
CA PRO A 212 7.49 8.19 -0.21
C PRO A 212 6.61 7.54 -1.27
N ALA A 213 5.70 8.33 -1.84
CA ALA A 213 4.83 7.85 -2.91
C ALA A 213 5.64 7.41 -4.14
N GLU A 214 5.25 6.29 -4.74
CA GLU A 214 5.88 5.82 -5.98
C GLU A 214 5.64 6.79 -7.14
N PRO A 215 6.61 6.95 -8.05
CA PRO A 215 6.40 7.68 -9.29
C PRO A 215 5.19 7.12 -10.06
N GLY A 216 4.30 8.01 -10.50
CA GLY A 216 3.12 7.62 -11.29
C GLY A 216 1.95 7.05 -10.48
N ILE A 217 1.91 7.21 -9.15
CA ILE A 217 0.77 6.74 -8.33
C ILE A 217 -0.59 7.34 -8.76
N MET A 218 -0.57 8.56 -9.30
CA MET A 218 -1.73 9.26 -9.88
C MET A 218 -1.95 8.97 -11.37
N LYS A 219 -1.17 8.06 -11.98
CA LYS A 219 -1.40 7.59 -13.36
C LYS A 219 -2.05 6.19 -13.41
N ARG A 220 -2.17 5.52 -12.26
CA ARG A 220 -2.79 4.20 -12.15
C ARG A 220 -4.31 4.38 -12.01
N LYS A 221 -5.08 3.48 -12.62
CA LYS A 221 -6.54 3.44 -12.43
C LYS A 221 -6.89 3.10 -10.97
N PRO A 222 -8.09 3.48 -10.48
CA PRO A 222 -8.56 3.08 -9.16
C PRO A 222 -8.60 1.55 -9.01
N ARG A 223 -8.24 1.04 -7.84
CA ARG A 223 -8.11 -0.41 -7.55
C ARG A 223 -9.43 -1.21 -7.58
N GLY A 224 -10.58 -0.53 -7.56
CA GLY A 224 -11.90 -1.18 -7.46
C GLY A 224 -12.19 -1.76 -6.07
N ARG A 225 -13.43 -2.22 -5.86
CA ARG A 225 -13.89 -2.75 -4.55
C ARG A 225 -13.39 -4.16 -4.23
N THR A 226 -13.05 -4.95 -5.25
CA THR A 226 -12.60 -6.35 -5.09
C THR A 226 -11.11 -6.46 -4.79
N SER A 227 -10.34 -5.38 -4.96
CA SER A 227 -8.93 -5.36 -4.61
C SER A 227 -8.72 -5.34 -3.09
N ASN A 228 -7.94 -6.31 -2.62
CA ASN A 228 -7.49 -6.44 -1.24
C ASN A 228 -5.97 -6.16 -1.13
N PHE A 229 -5.43 -6.21 0.08
CA PHE A 229 -4.00 -5.98 0.30
C PHE A 229 -3.08 -7.01 -0.36
N PHE A 230 -3.59 -8.20 -0.70
CA PHE A 230 -2.84 -9.29 -1.33
C PHE A 230 -2.86 -9.24 -2.87
N SER A 231 -3.60 -8.29 -3.44
CA SER A 231 -3.74 -8.09 -4.89
C SER A 231 -2.46 -7.52 -5.51
N GLY A 232 -2.30 -7.65 -6.83
CA GLY A 232 -1.15 -7.10 -7.55
C GLY A 232 0.15 -7.88 -7.33
N GLY A 233 0.06 -9.20 -7.20
CA GLY A 233 1.24 -10.08 -7.04
C GLY A 233 1.83 -10.12 -5.64
N ILE A 234 1.27 -9.40 -4.66
CA ILE A 234 1.72 -9.42 -3.26
C ILE A 234 1.67 -10.83 -2.67
N MET A 235 0.58 -11.58 -2.88
CA MET A 235 0.50 -12.97 -2.38
C MET A 235 1.60 -13.86 -2.97
N THR A 236 1.82 -13.78 -4.29
CA THR A 236 2.89 -14.53 -4.96
C THR A 236 4.25 -14.16 -4.40
N ASN A 237 4.49 -12.85 -4.18
CA ASN A 237 5.71 -12.35 -3.56
C ASN A 237 5.92 -12.95 -2.17
N ILE A 238 4.88 -12.93 -1.32
CA ILE A 238 4.94 -13.51 0.03
C ILE A 238 5.37 -14.97 0.01
N LEU A 239 4.75 -15.76 -0.87
CA LEU A 239 4.98 -17.20 -0.94
C LEU A 239 6.41 -17.54 -1.38
N TYR A 240 6.89 -16.97 -2.50
CA TYR A 240 8.24 -17.32 -2.96
C TYR A 240 9.32 -16.70 -2.08
N GLN A 241 9.13 -15.48 -1.58
CA GLN A 241 10.11 -14.81 -0.73
C GLN A 241 10.28 -15.61 0.56
N GLY A 242 9.19 -15.88 1.29
CA GLY A 242 9.25 -16.71 2.50
C GLY A 242 9.85 -18.10 2.26
N LEU A 243 9.52 -18.74 1.13
CA LEU A 243 10.15 -20.03 0.76
C LEU A 243 11.67 -19.91 0.64
N PHE A 244 12.18 -18.93 -0.11
CA PHE A 244 13.63 -18.75 -0.29
C PHE A 244 14.32 -18.31 1.00
N GLU A 245 13.69 -17.45 1.82
CA GLU A 245 14.23 -17.07 3.13
C GLU A 245 14.45 -18.29 4.02
N GLY A 246 13.46 -19.19 4.06
CA GLY A 246 13.58 -20.45 4.79
C GLY A 246 14.65 -21.38 4.21
N LEU A 247 14.66 -21.58 2.89
CA LEU A 247 15.64 -22.45 2.22
C LEU A 247 17.09 -21.97 2.40
N ILE A 248 17.32 -20.66 2.34
CA ILE A 248 18.66 -20.10 2.55
C ILE A 248 19.08 -20.30 4.01
N THR A 249 18.19 -20.03 4.96
CA THR A 249 18.47 -20.21 6.40
C THR A 249 18.81 -21.68 6.72
N LEU A 250 18.00 -22.61 6.20
CA LEU A 250 18.24 -24.06 6.32
C LEU A 250 19.54 -24.48 5.62
N GLY A 251 19.84 -23.90 4.46
CA GLY A 251 21.08 -24.14 3.73
C GLY A 251 22.31 -23.69 4.51
N VAL A 252 22.25 -22.54 5.17
CA VAL A 252 23.33 -22.07 6.05
C VAL A 252 23.47 -22.96 7.28
N TYR A 253 22.37 -23.40 7.89
CA TYR A 253 22.42 -24.38 8.98
C TYR A 253 23.11 -25.67 8.52
N ALA A 254 22.67 -26.25 7.39
CA ALA A 254 23.24 -27.45 6.79
C ALA A 254 24.72 -27.31 6.44
N PHE A 255 25.12 -26.14 5.95
CA PHE A 255 26.51 -25.83 5.67
C PHE A 255 27.35 -25.81 6.96
N ALA A 256 26.84 -25.22 8.03
CA ALA A 256 27.54 -25.10 9.31
C ALA A 256 27.78 -26.46 9.99
N ILE A 257 26.80 -27.37 9.97
CA ILE A 257 26.98 -28.74 10.48
C ILE A 257 27.96 -29.57 9.64
N THR A 258 28.04 -29.33 8.32
CA THR A 258 28.95 -30.08 7.44
C THR A 258 30.37 -29.49 7.36
N ASN A 259 30.54 -28.21 7.69
CA ASN A 259 31.82 -27.51 7.70
C ASN A 259 32.09 -26.88 9.08
N PRO A 260 32.24 -27.71 10.13
CA PRO A 260 32.33 -27.23 11.49
C PRO A 260 33.66 -26.50 11.77
N VAL A 261 33.58 -25.40 12.52
CA VAL A 261 34.76 -24.69 13.05
C VAL A 261 35.18 -25.29 14.40
N HIS A 262 34.21 -25.68 15.23
CA HIS A 262 34.44 -26.35 16.50
C HIS A 262 34.34 -27.88 16.36
N SER A 263 35.05 -28.62 17.22
CA SER A 263 35.18 -30.08 17.07
C SER A 263 34.12 -30.90 17.81
N THR A 264 33.35 -30.31 18.73
CA THR A 264 32.37 -31.07 19.53
C THR A 264 30.96 -30.92 18.98
N ASP A 265 30.21 -32.02 18.92
CA ASP A 265 28.85 -32.08 18.36
C ASP A 265 27.92 -30.99 18.94
N ALA A 266 27.97 -30.79 20.25
CA ALA A 266 27.19 -29.75 20.92
C ALA A 266 27.55 -28.32 20.45
N LEU A 267 28.84 -28.01 20.24
CA LEU A 267 29.27 -26.70 19.76
C LEU A 267 29.00 -26.52 18.27
N ILE A 268 29.11 -27.59 17.47
CA ILE A 268 28.78 -27.56 16.04
C ILE A 268 27.32 -27.15 15.84
N HIS A 269 26.41 -27.79 16.57
CA HIS A 269 24.99 -27.45 16.47
C HIS A 269 24.66 -26.06 17.05
N ALA A 270 25.34 -25.63 18.12
CA ALA A 270 25.16 -24.29 18.68
C ALA A 270 25.64 -23.18 17.72
N ASP A 271 26.76 -23.41 17.03
CA ASP A 271 27.24 -22.53 15.96
C ASP A 271 26.28 -22.51 14.78
N ALA A 272 25.79 -23.68 14.33
CA ALA A 272 24.83 -23.77 13.24
C ALA A 272 23.53 -23.03 13.56
N LEU A 273 23.03 -23.15 14.79
CA LEU A 273 21.88 -22.38 15.27
C LEU A 273 22.15 -20.88 15.25
N THR A 274 23.32 -20.45 15.71
CA THR A 274 23.68 -19.03 15.72
C THR A 274 23.82 -18.49 14.30
N MET A 275 24.42 -19.25 13.39
CA MET A 275 24.51 -18.89 11.98
C MET A 275 23.13 -18.82 11.32
N ALA A 276 22.22 -19.75 11.61
CA ALA A 276 20.84 -19.72 11.13
C ALA A 276 20.08 -18.50 11.67
N TYR A 277 20.18 -18.22 12.97
CA TYR A 277 19.59 -17.03 13.60
C TYR A 277 20.08 -15.73 12.95
N ALA A 278 21.41 -15.58 12.82
CA ALA A 278 22.01 -14.40 12.22
C ALA A 278 21.65 -14.25 10.74
N THR A 279 21.61 -15.35 10.00
CA THR A 279 21.22 -15.38 8.58
C THR A 279 19.77 -14.97 8.42
N LEU A 280 18.85 -15.55 9.20
CA LEU A 280 17.43 -15.23 9.16
C LEU A 280 17.18 -13.75 9.45
N GLY A 281 17.79 -13.20 10.51
CA GLY A 281 17.68 -11.77 10.83
C GLY A 281 18.27 -10.86 9.75
N LEU A 282 19.42 -11.22 9.16
CA LEU A 282 20.01 -10.44 8.07
C LEU A 282 19.23 -10.54 6.76
N ILE A 283 18.68 -11.72 6.45
CA ILE A 283 17.80 -11.94 5.32
C ILE A 283 16.61 -11.01 5.42
N GLN A 284 15.94 -10.94 6.57
CA GLN A 284 14.79 -10.05 6.75
C GLN A 284 15.18 -8.59 6.56
N LEU A 285 16.33 -8.18 7.11
CA LEU A 285 16.83 -6.83 6.91
C LEU A 285 17.07 -6.52 5.41
N PHE A 286 17.72 -7.42 4.69
CA PHE A 286 17.93 -7.25 3.25
C PHE A 286 16.64 -7.36 2.44
N HIS A 287 15.71 -8.22 2.87
CA HIS A 287 14.39 -8.38 2.29
C HIS A 287 13.55 -7.09 2.42
N ALA A 288 13.68 -6.35 3.52
CA ALA A 288 13.03 -5.05 3.69
C ALA A 288 13.41 -4.05 2.57
N PHE A 289 14.65 -4.07 2.08
CA PHE A 289 15.05 -3.24 0.93
C PHE A 289 14.31 -3.65 -0.35
N ASN A 290 14.15 -4.95 -0.58
CA ASN A 290 13.40 -5.46 -1.72
C ASN A 290 11.92 -5.10 -1.62
N SER A 291 11.36 -5.08 -0.41
CA SER A 291 9.95 -4.77 -0.18
C SER A 291 9.60 -3.29 -0.28
N LYS A 292 10.59 -2.39 -0.46
CA LYS A 292 10.34 -0.98 -0.81
C LYS A 292 9.58 -0.78 -2.12
N THR A 293 9.66 -1.76 -3.02
CA THR A 293 9.01 -1.75 -4.32
C THR A 293 8.36 -3.10 -4.61
N ILE A 294 7.14 -3.08 -5.10
CA ILE A 294 6.43 -4.32 -5.44
C ILE A 294 6.98 -4.89 -6.76
N HIS A 295 7.04 -4.07 -7.81
CA HIS A 295 7.44 -4.53 -9.17
C HIS A 295 8.74 -3.90 -9.69
N GLN A 296 9.08 -2.70 -9.23
CA GLN A 296 10.27 -1.98 -9.71
C GLN A 296 11.55 -2.55 -9.09
N SER A 297 12.67 -2.39 -9.79
CA SER A 297 13.98 -2.72 -9.23
C SER A 297 14.37 -1.72 -8.15
N ILE A 298 14.99 -2.20 -7.06
CA ILE A 298 15.49 -1.34 -5.98
C ILE A 298 16.51 -0.29 -6.49
N PHE A 299 17.24 -0.62 -7.56
CA PHE A 299 18.26 0.27 -8.15
C PHE A 299 17.66 1.46 -8.91
N LYS A 300 16.40 1.37 -9.37
CA LYS A 300 15.72 2.47 -10.07
C LYS A 300 15.07 3.47 -9.10
N VAL A 301 14.56 2.99 -7.97
CA VAL A 301 13.78 3.83 -7.04
C VAL A 301 14.69 4.65 -6.12
N GLY A 302 15.92 4.18 -5.88
CA GLY A 302 16.93 4.85 -5.07
C GLY A 302 16.85 4.36 -3.62
N ILE A 303 17.63 3.33 -3.33
CA ILE A 303 17.68 2.62 -2.03
C ILE A 303 17.83 3.54 -0.81
N PHE A 304 18.52 4.67 -0.94
CA PHE A 304 18.84 5.56 0.19
C PHE A 304 17.96 6.82 0.30
N LYS A 305 16.90 6.96 -0.49
CA LYS A 305 16.05 8.18 -0.44
C LYS A 305 15.34 8.36 0.91
N ASN A 306 14.84 7.27 1.49
CA ASN A 306 14.20 7.29 2.81
C ASN A 306 15.26 7.19 3.92
N LYS A 307 15.66 8.35 4.46
CA LYS A 307 16.66 8.43 5.54
C LYS A 307 16.21 7.67 6.80
N PHE A 308 14.93 7.74 7.14
CA PHE A 308 14.38 7.05 8.32
C PHE A 308 14.52 5.54 8.16
N PHE A 309 14.19 4.99 6.99
CA PHE A 309 14.43 3.59 6.69
C PHE A 309 15.90 3.20 6.84
N ASN A 310 16.83 3.98 6.28
CA ASN A 310 18.25 3.62 6.37
C ASN A 310 18.77 3.59 7.82
N TRP A 311 18.31 4.52 8.66
CA TRP A 311 18.63 4.52 10.10
C TRP A 311 17.99 3.34 10.83
N ALA A 312 16.73 3.01 10.52
CA ALA A 312 16.06 1.82 11.04
C ALA A 312 16.84 0.54 10.70
N MET A 313 17.26 0.38 9.45
CA MET A 313 18.07 -0.75 8.99
C MET A 313 19.40 -0.85 9.74
N LEU A 314 20.11 0.27 9.86
CA LEU A 314 21.39 0.32 10.55
C LEU A 314 21.24 -0.02 12.03
N ALA A 315 20.25 0.56 12.69
CA ALA A 315 19.95 0.29 14.11
C ALA A 315 19.59 -1.18 14.32
N SER A 316 18.68 -1.75 13.53
CA SER A 316 18.32 -3.18 13.62
C SER A 316 19.51 -4.10 13.36
N THR A 317 20.39 -3.76 12.40
CA THR A 317 21.61 -4.55 12.13
C THR A 317 22.56 -4.52 13.33
N ILE A 318 22.79 -3.34 13.92
CA ILE A 318 23.64 -3.20 15.11
C ILE A 318 23.06 -3.99 16.28
N LEU A 319 21.75 -3.90 16.50
CA LEU A 319 21.06 -4.63 17.57
C LEU A 319 21.14 -6.15 17.37
N LEU A 320 20.98 -6.65 16.14
CA LEU A 320 21.14 -8.06 15.81
C LEU A 320 22.58 -8.54 16.05
N VAL A 321 23.59 -7.78 15.61
CA VAL A 321 24.99 -8.14 15.87
C VAL A 321 25.31 -8.09 17.37
N ALA A 322 24.71 -7.15 18.10
CA ALA A 322 24.90 -7.02 19.54
C ALA A 322 24.40 -8.24 20.32
N THR A 323 23.34 -8.92 19.88
CA THR A 323 22.86 -10.15 20.55
C THR A 323 23.88 -11.29 20.49
N ILE A 324 24.77 -11.29 19.49
CA ILE A 324 25.79 -12.32 19.29
C ILE A 324 27.14 -11.89 19.86
N ALA A 325 27.54 -10.64 19.63
CA ALA A 325 28.91 -10.17 19.93
C ALA A 325 29.11 -9.71 21.38
N ILE A 326 28.06 -9.26 22.08
CA ILE A 326 28.19 -8.71 23.44
C ILE A 326 28.09 -9.84 24.49
N PRO A 327 29.11 -10.02 25.34
CA PRO A 327 29.05 -10.96 26.45
C PRO A 327 27.86 -10.66 27.39
N GLY A 328 27.09 -11.68 27.74
CA GLY A 328 25.89 -11.56 28.57
C GLY A 328 24.61 -11.51 27.74
N PHE A 329 24.59 -10.74 26.65
CA PHE A 329 23.51 -10.80 25.67
C PHE A 329 23.53 -12.16 24.96
N ASN A 330 24.69 -12.62 24.51
CA ASN A 330 24.83 -13.92 23.86
C ASN A 330 24.28 -15.10 24.67
N GLN A 331 24.45 -15.08 25.99
CA GLN A 331 23.90 -16.08 26.91
C GLN A 331 22.37 -16.02 26.97
N MET A 332 21.79 -14.81 27.04
CA MET A 332 20.35 -14.60 27.03
C MET A 332 19.68 -15.11 25.75
N PHE A 333 20.38 -15.01 24.61
CA PHE A 333 19.88 -15.48 23.32
C PHE A 333 20.27 -16.91 22.98
N HIS A 334 20.99 -17.62 23.86
CA HIS A 334 21.51 -18.97 23.60
C HIS A 334 22.33 -19.05 22.30
N VAL A 335 23.17 -18.05 22.04
CA VAL A 335 24.01 -17.96 20.83
C VAL A 335 25.50 -18.07 21.17
N THR A 336 26.28 -18.58 20.21
CA THR A 336 27.74 -18.71 20.31
C THR A 336 28.45 -17.61 19.54
N PRO A 337 29.64 -17.14 19.99
CA PRO A 337 30.45 -16.24 19.18
C PRO A 337 30.86 -16.90 17.87
N LEU A 338 30.59 -16.22 16.75
CA LEU A 338 30.93 -16.72 15.41
C LEU A 338 32.33 -16.27 14.98
N ALA A 339 33.07 -17.17 14.33
CA ALA A 339 34.32 -16.87 13.64
C ALA A 339 34.09 -16.02 12.39
N SER A 340 35.13 -15.34 11.90
CA SER A 340 35.03 -14.50 10.70
C SER A 340 34.60 -15.27 9.46
N SER A 341 34.98 -16.54 9.32
CA SER A 341 34.54 -17.43 8.24
C SER A 341 33.03 -17.68 8.28
N GLN A 342 32.47 -17.91 9.46
CA GLN A 342 31.04 -18.12 9.67
C GLN A 342 30.24 -16.84 9.36
N TRP A 343 30.73 -15.68 9.78
CA TRP A 343 30.13 -14.39 9.42
C TRP A 343 30.08 -14.15 7.90
N MET A 344 31.10 -14.57 7.14
CA MET A 344 31.07 -14.44 5.68
C MET A 344 29.95 -15.28 5.04
N VAL A 345 29.72 -16.49 5.55
CA VAL A 345 28.62 -17.35 5.08
C VAL A 345 27.27 -16.74 5.42
N VAL A 346 27.11 -16.23 6.65
CA VAL A 346 25.91 -15.53 7.11
C VAL A 346 25.60 -14.31 6.23
N LEU A 347 26.61 -13.47 5.96
CA LEU A 347 26.45 -12.29 5.10
C LEU A 347 26.11 -12.68 3.66
N PHE A 348 26.74 -13.73 3.13
CA PHE A 348 26.44 -14.24 1.79
C PHE A 348 24.99 -14.75 1.70
N GLY A 349 24.54 -15.53 2.68
CA GLY A 349 23.14 -15.98 2.79
C GLY A 349 22.17 -14.80 2.84
N GLY A 350 22.46 -13.80 3.65
CA GLY A 350 21.71 -12.54 3.70
C GLY A 350 21.59 -11.86 2.34
N ILE A 351 22.69 -11.67 1.62
CA ILE A 351 22.69 -10.97 0.32
C ILE A 351 21.93 -11.77 -0.75
N LEU A 352 21.91 -13.09 -0.65
CA LEU A 352 21.30 -13.97 -1.65
C LEU A 352 19.81 -13.68 -1.89
N ILE A 353 19.05 -13.28 -0.85
CA ILE A 353 17.63 -12.92 -1.01
C ILE A 353 17.42 -11.68 -1.89
N VAL A 354 18.36 -10.73 -1.87
CA VAL A 354 18.36 -9.54 -2.74
C VAL A 354 18.55 -9.95 -4.19
N ILE A 355 19.52 -10.82 -4.44
CA ILE A 355 19.81 -11.31 -5.78
C ILE A 355 18.59 -12.06 -6.34
N ILE A 356 18.04 -13.00 -5.57
CA ILE A 356 16.87 -13.79 -5.97
C ILE A 356 15.67 -12.88 -6.29
N THR A 357 15.37 -11.93 -5.39
CA THR A 357 14.21 -11.06 -5.57
C THR A 357 14.38 -10.13 -6.78
N GLU A 358 15.56 -9.60 -7.02
CA GLU A 358 15.81 -8.76 -8.20
C GLU A 358 15.75 -9.56 -9.51
N VAL A 359 16.22 -10.81 -9.52
CA VAL A 359 16.07 -11.71 -10.67
C VAL A 359 14.59 -12.00 -10.93
N VAL A 360 13.82 -12.36 -9.90
CA VAL A 360 12.38 -12.64 -10.04
C VAL A 360 11.64 -11.40 -10.53
N LYS A 361 11.89 -10.22 -9.95
CA LYS A 361 11.30 -8.96 -10.42
C LYS A 361 11.73 -8.62 -11.85
N TRP A 362 12.95 -8.95 -12.25
CA TRP A 362 13.42 -8.76 -13.62
C TRP A 362 12.64 -9.66 -14.59
N ILE A 363 12.45 -10.94 -14.27
CA ILE A 363 11.64 -11.88 -15.05
C ILE A 363 10.20 -11.38 -15.15
N GLN A 364 9.57 -11.03 -14.02
CA GLN A 364 8.20 -10.52 -14.00
C GLN A 364 8.04 -9.30 -14.93
N ARG A 365 9.00 -8.39 -14.95
CA ARG A 365 8.94 -7.21 -15.83
C ARG A 365 9.12 -7.49 -17.32
N HIS A 366 9.81 -8.56 -17.71
CA HIS A 366 10.09 -8.85 -19.12
C HIS A 366 9.19 -9.95 -19.70
N VAL A 367 8.64 -10.82 -18.85
CA VAL A 367 7.83 -11.96 -19.27
C VAL A 367 6.34 -11.73 -19.01
N LEU A 368 5.97 -10.93 -18.00
CA LEU A 368 4.57 -10.72 -17.61
C LEU A 368 4.02 -9.32 -17.96
N ASN A 369 4.86 -8.39 -18.44
CA ASN A 369 4.44 -7.04 -18.84
C ASN A 369 4.43 -6.84 -20.38
N GLU A 370 4.30 -7.90 -21.17
CA GLU A 370 3.79 -7.77 -22.54
C GLU A 370 2.25 -7.72 -22.53
N GLU A 371 1.65 -6.76 -21.82
CA GLU A 371 0.25 -6.31 -22.02
C GLU A 371 0.09 -4.83 -21.64
#